data_AF-A0AA93LAC1-F1
#
_entry.id   AF-A0AA93LAC1-F1
#
_cell.length_a   1.000
_cell.length_b   1.000
_cell.length_c   1.000
_cell.angle_alpha   90.00
_cell.angle_beta   90.00
_cell.angle_gamma   90.00
#
_symmetry.space_group_name_H-M   'P 1'
#
loop_
_entity.id
_entity.type
_entity.pdbx_description
1 polymer ?
#
loop_
_entity_poly.entity_id
_entity_poly.type
_entity_poly.pdbx_seq_one_letter_code
_entity_poly.pdbx_strand_id
1 'polypeptide(L)'
;METGRTKDRGTALLVAAAILALGMILGGYLLGNGLVRAHHADRSVTVRGLAERNVTADLAVWTLNYSKQGLDLAEVQADIDRDTQSIRRFFASLGFPAEALAPAGAGVSQSYMNGVQTVTVSQRLQLRTTDIARARRAVARQFDLVRQGVVLQEGSGISYSFTKLNDIKPAMVAEATRDARAAAEQFAKDSDTGVGGIKSATQGYFSVEARDGEQAGYGVADTPFKKVRVVTTVDFYLD
;
A
#
# COMPACT_ATOMS: atom_id res chain seq x y z
N MET A 1 7.78 -85.56 -40.49
CA MET A 1 7.91 -85.03 -39.11
C MET A 1 7.90 -83.51 -39.19
N GLU A 2 6.74 -82.86 -39.29
CA GLU A 2 6.71 -81.37 -39.36
C GLU A 2 5.46 -80.73 -38.73
N THR A 3 4.41 -81.51 -38.46
CA THR A 3 3.12 -81.02 -37.94
C THR A 3 3.06 -80.78 -36.43
N GLY A 4 4.08 -81.21 -35.66
CA GLY A 4 4.12 -80.98 -34.19
C GLY A 4 4.63 -79.60 -33.78
N ARG A 5 5.43 -78.94 -34.62
CA ARG A 5 6.15 -77.70 -34.25
C ARG A 5 5.30 -76.43 -34.41
N THR A 6 4.22 -76.49 -35.18
CA THR A 6 3.30 -75.36 -35.43
C THR A 6 2.26 -75.22 -34.33
N LYS A 7 1.81 -76.32 -33.71
CA LYS A 7 0.80 -76.32 -32.64
C LYS A 7 1.33 -75.67 -31.35
N ASP A 8 2.58 -75.96 -30.98
CA ASP A 8 3.26 -75.35 -29.81
C ASP A 8 3.55 -73.85 -29.98
N ARG A 9 3.80 -73.41 -31.22
CA ARG A 9 3.99 -71.98 -31.52
C ARG A 9 2.69 -71.20 -31.39
N GLY A 10 1.57 -71.80 -31.78
CA GLY A 10 0.24 -71.19 -31.64
C GLY A 10 -0.19 -71.01 -30.19
N THR A 11 0.02 -72.02 -29.34
CA THR A 11 -0.24 -71.92 -27.90
C THR A 11 0.68 -70.92 -27.22
N ALA A 12 1.99 -70.88 -27.55
CA ALA A 12 2.91 -69.88 -27.02
C ALA A 12 2.53 -68.44 -27.40
N LEU A 13 2.09 -68.22 -28.65
CA LEU A 13 1.60 -66.92 -29.12
C LEU A 13 0.32 -66.49 -28.40
N LEU A 14 -0.62 -67.42 -28.16
CA LEU A 14 -1.84 -67.15 -27.41
C LEU A 14 -1.56 -66.79 -25.95
N VAL A 15 -0.62 -67.48 -25.30
CA VAL A 15 -0.20 -67.15 -23.92
C VAL A 15 0.48 -65.77 -23.87
N ALA A 16 1.38 -65.47 -24.82
CA ALA A 16 2.02 -64.16 -24.90
C ALA A 16 0.99 -63.02 -25.15
N ALA A 17 0.03 -63.23 -26.05
CA ALA A 17 -1.04 -62.27 -26.31
C ALA A 17 -1.95 -62.06 -25.09
N ALA A 18 -2.25 -63.13 -24.34
CA ALA A 18 -3.04 -63.04 -23.11
C ALA A 18 -2.30 -62.25 -22.02
N ILE A 19 -0.99 -62.47 -21.84
CA ILE A 19 -0.16 -61.71 -20.90
C ILE A 19 -0.10 -60.23 -21.29
N LEU A 20 0.07 -59.92 -22.58
CA LEU A 20 0.06 -58.55 -23.08
C LEU A 20 -1.29 -57.86 -22.87
N ALA A 21 -2.40 -58.56 -23.16
CA ALA A 21 -3.74 -58.04 -22.93
C ALA A 21 -3.98 -57.75 -21.44
N LEU A 22 -3.57 -58.68 -20.56
CA LEU A 22 -3.68 -58.51 -19.12
C LEU A 22 -2.83 -57.33 -18.62
N GLY A 23 -1.61 -57.19 -19.14
CA GLY A 23 -0.71 -56.08 -18.84
C GLY A 23 -1.27 -54.72 -19.28
N MET A 24 -1.89 -54.65 -20.47
CA MET A 24 -2.56 -53.43 -20.93
C MET A 24 -3.80 -53.09 -20.10
N ILE A 25 -4.59 -54.09 -19.68
CA ILE A 25 -5.75 -53.86 -18.81
C ILE A 25 -5.31 -53.36 -17.43
N LEU A 26 -4.30 -53.99 -16.81
CA LEU A 26 -3.75 -53.54 -15.53
C LEU A 26 -3.10 -52.16 -15.63
N GLY A 27 -2.32 -51.91 -16.68
CA GLY A 27 -1.69 -50.63 -16.94
C GLY A 27 -2.72 -49.52 -17.15
N GLY A 28 -3.76 -49.78 -17.95
CA GLY A 28 -4.86 -48.85 -18.18
C GLY A 28 -5.66 -48.56 -16.91
N TYR A 29 -5.91 -49.58 -16.08
CA TYR A 29 -6.59 -49.40 -14.79
C TYR A 29 -5.74 -48.59 -13.80
N LEU A 30 -4.45 -48.87 -13.68
CA LEU A 30 -3.53 -48.13 -12.80
C LEU A 30 -3.37 -46.67 -13.23
N LEU A 31 -3.22 -46.42 -14.53
CA LEU A 31 -3.14 -45.06 -15.08
C LEU A 31 -4.46 -44.31 -14.89
N GLY A 32 -5.59 -44.96 -15.20
CA GLY A 32 -6.91 -44.35 -15.02
C GLY A 32 -7.20 -44.01 -13.57
N ASN A 33 -6.93 -44.94 -12.64
CA ASN A 33 -7.10 -44.70 -11.21
C ASN A 33 -6.12 -43.63 -10.69
N GLY A 34 -4.88 -43.62 -11.19
CA GLY A 34 -3.89 -42.58 -10.89
C GLY A 34 -4.34 -41.18 -11.32
N LEU A 35 -4.89 -41.03 -12.53
CA LEU A 35 -5.42 -39.76 -13.03
C LEU A 35 -6.63 -39.27 -12.25
N VAL A 36 -7.58 -40.17 -11.94
CA VAL A 36 -8.76 -39.84 -11.15
C VAL A 36 -8.36 -39.42 -9.74
N ARG A 37 -7.40 -40.11 -9.12
CA ARG A 37 -6.88 -39.75 -7.80
C ARG A 37 -6.12 -38.42 -7.81
N ALA A 38 -5.36 -38.15 -8.87
CA ALA A 38 -4.70 -36.85 -9.05
C ALA A 38 -5.70 -35.70 -9.20
N HIS A 39 -6.81 -35.92 -9.93
CA HIS A 39 -7.86 -34.92 -10.09
C HIS A 39 -8.67 -34.69 -8.81
N HIS A 40 -8.94 -35.73 -8.01
CA HIS A 40 -9.59 -35.56 -6.71
C HIS A 40 -8.66 -34.96 -5.64
N ALA A 41 -7.34 -35.10 -5.80
CA ALA A 41 -6.34 -34.45 -4.94
C ALA A 41 -6.19 -32.94 -5.19
N ASP A 42 -6.81 -32.41 -6.26
CA ASP A 42 -6.70 -30.99 -6.61
C ASP A 42 -7.84 -30.12 -6.03
N ARG A 43 -8.67 -30.70 -5.15
CA ARG A 43 -9.67 -29.97 -4.37
C ARG A 43 -8.98 -28.89 -3.54
N SER A 44 -9.34 -27.65 -3.79
CA SER A 44 -8.78 -26.49 -3.08
C SER A 44 -9.83 -25.41 -2.91
N VAL A 45 -9.64 -24.59 -1.88
CA VAL A 45 -10.46 -23.41 -1.61
C VAL A 45 -9.58 -22.17 -1.67
N THR A 46 -10.01 -21.19 -2.46
CA THR A 46 -9.40 -19.87 -2.51
C THR A 46 -10.11 -18.94 -1.54
N VAL A 47 -9.36 -18.39 -0.60
CA VAL A 47 -9.88 -17.45 0.41
C VAL A 47 -9.05 -16.18 0.42
N ARG A 48 -9.68 -15.10 0.89
CA ARG A 48 -9.01 -13.80 1.06
C ARG A 48 -9.00 -13.48 2.54
N GLY A 49 -7.80 -13.36 3.09
CA GLY A 49 -7.60 -12.83 4.42
C GLY A 49 -7.32 -11.34 4.38
N LEU A 50 -7.85 -10.63 5.36
CA LEU A 50 -7.73 -9.19 5.52
C LEU A 50 -6.99 -8.86 6.81
N ALA A 51 -6.03 -7.93 6.74
CA ALA A 51 -5.50 -7.28 7.92
C ALA A 51 -5.64 -5.75 7.77
N GLU A 52 -6.25 -5.13 8.77
CA GLU A 52 -6.41 -3.68 8.87
C GLU A 52 -5.83 -3.17 10.18
N ARG A 53 -5.09 -2.05 10.11
CA ARG A 53 -4.50 -1.43 11.29
C ARG A 53 -4.64 0.08 11.23
N ASN A 54 -5.22 0.64 12.29
CA ASN A 54 -5.21 2.08 12.49
C ASN A 54 -3.84 2.50 13.03
N VAL A 55 -3.20 3.43 12.34
CA VAL A 55 -1.91 4.00 12.74
C VAL A 55 -1.98 5.52 12.75
N THR A 56 -1.11 6.13 13.55
CA THR A 56 -0.88 7.58 13.45
C THR A 56 0.32 7.79 12.54
N ALA A 57 0.26 8.82 11.70
CA ALA A 57 1.41 9.31 10.94
C ALA A 57 2.61 9.52 11.87
N ASP A 58 3.81 9.44 11.31
CA ASP A 58 5.07 9.63 12.02
C ASP A 58 5.90 10.80 11.47
N LEU A 59 5.45 11.36 10.35
CA LEU A 59 6.07 12.50 9.71
C LEU A 59 5.00 13.48 9.24
N ALA A 60 5.15 14.74 9.62
CA ALA A 60 4.39 15.86 9.09
C ALA A 60 5.32 16.80 8.32
N VAL A 61 4.87 17.22 7.14
CA VAL A 61 5.54 18.20 6.28
C VAL A 61 4.54 19.31 5.97
N TRP A 62 4.83 20.53 6.38
CA TRP A 62 3.99 21.69 6.08
C TRP A 62 4.75 22.65 5.18
N THR A 63 4.23 22.82 3.97
CA THR A 63 4.72 23.82 3.02
C THR A 63 3.94 25.12 3.21
N LEU A 64 4.65 26.23 3.43
CA LEU A 64 4.10 27.57 3.49
C LEU A 64 4.59 28.35 2.27
N ASN A 65 3.67 28.65 1.35
CA ASN A 65 3.91 29.55 0.23
C ASN A 65 3.37 30.93 0.60
N TYR A 66 4.18 31.97 0.46
CA TYR A 66 3.78 33.34 0.76
C TYR A 66 4.43 34.28 -0.25
N SER A 67 3.78 35.43 -0.47
CA SER A 67 4.27 36.42 -1.42
C SER A 67 3.91 37.84 -1.01
N LYS A 68 4.74 38.77 -1.45
CA LYS A 68 4.44 40.20 -1.40
C LYS A 68 4.53 40.79 -2.79
N GLN A 69 3.73 41.82 -3.02
CA GLN A 69 3.64 42.52 -4.29
C GLN A 69 3.75 44.02 -4.03
N GLY A 70 4.51 44.73 -4.86
CA GLY A 70 4.73 46.16 -4.76
C GLY A 70 5.40 46.74 -5.99
N LEU A 71 5.67 48.05 -5.95
CA LEU A 71 6.26 48.78 -7.08
C LEU A 71 7.79 48.76 -7.06
N ASP A 72 8.38 48.73 -5.86
CA ASP A 72 9.82 48.70 -5.63
C ASP A 72 10.27 47.31 -5.15
N LEU A 73 11.27 46.74 -5.80
CA LEU A 73 11.78 45.41 -5.46
C LEU A 73 12.42 45.37 -4.06
N ALA A 74 13.12 46.43 -3.65
CA ALA A 74 13.82 46.44 -2.36
C ALA A 74 12.83 46.52 -1.19
N GLU A 75 11.76 47.31 -1.33
CA GLU A 75 10.64 47.35 -0.36
C GLU A 75 9.95 46.00 -0.24
N VAL A 76 9.59 45.38 -1.39
CA VAL A 76 8.94 44.07 -1.41
C VAL A 76 9.82 42.99 -0.79
N GLN A 77 11.14 43.05 -1.03
CA GLN A 77 12.12 42.15 -0.43
C GLN A 77 12.18 42.32 1.09
N ALA A 78 12.23 43.56 1.59
CA ALA A 78 12.23 43.82 3.03
C ALA A 78 10.92 43.34 3.70
N ASP A 79 9.78 43.50 3.02
CA ASP A 79 8.48 43.02 3.50
C ASP A 79 8.41 41.50 3.60
N ILE A 80 8.85 40.79 2.58
CA ILE A 80 8.81 39.32 2.60
C ILE A 80 9.83 38.73 3.60
N ASP A 81 10.92 39.43 3.86
CA ASP A 81 11.87 39.06 4.91
C ASP A 81 11.26 39.26 6.31
N ARG A 82 10.46 40.32 6.52
CA ARG A 82 9.67 40.51 7.75
C ARG A 82 8.64 39.39 7.95
N ASP A 83 7.93 39.00 6.89
CA ASP A 83 7.00 37.86 6.91
C ASP A 83 7.71 36.56 7.27
N THR A 84 8.87 36.30 6.66
CA THR A 84 9.73 35.14 6.96
C THR A 84 10.09 35.06 8.44
N GLN A 85 10.45 36.19 9.05
CA GLN A 85 10.75 36.25 10.47
C GLN A 85 9.50 36.01 11.33
N SER A 86 8.33 36.53 10.93
CA SER A 86 7.06 36.27 11.63
C SER A 86 6.69 34.78 11.58
N ILE A 87 6.85 34.12 10.44
CA ILE A 87 6.65 32.67 10.31
C ILE A 87 7.60 31.89 11.23
N ARG A 88 8.90 32.26 11.23
CA ARG A 88 9.90 31.63 12.11
C ARG A 88 9.54 31.81 13.59
N ARG A 89 9.15 33.02 14.00
CA ARG A 89 8.72 33.30 15.38
C ARG A 89 7.46 32.52 15.76
N PHE A 90 6.49 32.39 14.85
CA PHE A 90 5.28 31.60 15.07
C PHE A 90 5.64 30.14 15.39
N PHE A 91 6.45 29.48 14.55
CA PHE A 91 6.85 28.10 14.80
C PHE A 91 7.75 27.97 16.05
N ALA A 92 8.66 28.90 16.28
CA ALA A 92 9.48 28.92 17.49
C ALA A 92 8.61 29.04 18.77
N SER A 93 7.57 29.88 18.75
CA SER A 93 6.63 30.05 19.87
C SER A 93 5.83 28.77 20.19
N LEU A 94 5.70 27.87 19.21
CA LEU A 94 5.08 26.56 19.37
C LEU A 94 6.07 25.46 19.80
N GLY A 95 7.35 25.83 19.98
CA GLY A 95 8.42 24.93 20.40
C GLY A 95 9.02 24.10 19.27
N PHE A 96 8.90 24.54 18.01
CA PHE A 96 9.67 23.94 16.93
C PHE A 96 11.10 24.48 16.92
N PRO A 97 12.10 23.60 16.73
CA PRO A 97 13.47 24.05 16.64
C PRO A 97 13.71 24.71 15.26
N ALA A 98 14.69 25.59 15.16
CA ALA A 98 14.89 26.44 13.98
C ALA A 98 15.21 25.61 12.72
N GLU A 99 15.92 24.50 12.88
CA GLU A 99 16.29 23.54 11.83
C GLU A 99 15.10 22.77 11.26
N ALA A 100 13.96 22.72 11.97
CA ALA A 100 12.76 22.10 11.43
C ALA A 100 12.16 22.92 10.27
N LEU A 101 12.51 24.20 10.14
CA LEU A 101 12.01 25.10 9.12
C LEU A 101 13.10 25.48 8.11
N ALA A 102 13.01 24.86 6.92
CA ALA A 102 13.98 25.06 5.84
C ALA A 102 13.39 25.91 4.69
N PRO A 103 14.20 26.78 4.05
CA PRO A 103 13.85 27.35 2.76
C PRO A 103 13.66 26.26 1.71
N ALA A 104 12.56 26.33 0.96
CA ALA A 104 12.20 25.37 -0.08
C ALA A 104 12.05 25.98 -1.47
N GLY A 105 12.24 27.30 -1.60
CA GLY A 105 12.29 28.01 -2.88
C GLY A 105 12.01 29.50 -2.73
N ALA A 106 12.42 30.26 -3.74
CA ALA A 106 12.08 31.67 -3.91
C ALA A 106 11.89 31.97 -5.39
N GLY A 107 11.04 32.93 -5.71
CA GLY A 107 10.78 33.39 -7.06
C GLY A 107 10.52 34.88 -7.07
N VAL A 108 10.89 35.52 -8.18
CA VAL A 108 10.56 36.92 -8.46
C VAL A 108 9.86 36.95 -9.80
N SER A 109 8.72 37.61 -9.85
CA SER A 109 7.96 37.84 -11.08
C SER A 109 7.72 39.33 -11.23
N GLN A 110 7.70 39.79 -12.48
CA GLN A 110 7.37 41.18 -12.81
C GLN A 110 6.20 41.15 -13.78
N SER A 111 5.20 41.98 -13.53
CA SER A 111 4.01 42.09 -14.36
C SER A 111 3.69 43.55 -14.63
N TYR A 112 3.18 43.82 -15.83
CA TYR A 112 2.71 45.14 -16.20
C TYR A 112 1.19 45.12 -16.21
N MET A 113 0.57 45.84 -15.27
CA MET A 113 -0.88 45.94 -15.18
C MET A 113 -1.27 47.41 -15.32
N ASN A 114 -2.08 47.71 -16.34
CA ASN A 114 -2.53 49.07 -16.66
C ASN A 114 -1.39 50.11 -16.82
N GLY A 115 -0.25 49.69 -17.40
CA GLY A 115 0.92 50.55 -17.61
C GLY A 115 1.80 50.75 -16.36
N VAL A 116 1.45 50.12 -15.24
CA VAL A 116 2.24 50.14 -14.00
C VAL A 116 2.98 48.81 -13.86
N GLN A 117 4.30 48.89 -13.73
CA GLN A 117 5.14 47.72 -13.42
C GLN A 117 4.95 47.36 -11.94
N THR A 118 4.61 46.11 -11.69
CA THR A 118 4.50 45.56 -10.34
C THR A 118 5.42 44.34 -10.21
N VAL A 119 6.11 44.27 -9.08
CA VAL A 119 7.02 43.18 -8.73
C VAL A 119 6.37 42.34 -7.66
N THR A 120 6.34 41.02 -7.88
CA THR A 120 5.89 40.03 -6.90
C THR A 120 7.06 39.14 -6.52
N VAL A 121 7.41 39.14 -5.24
CA VAL A 121 8.38 38.19 -4.68
C VAL A 121 7.59 37.09 -3.96
N SER A 122 7.90 35.84 -4.26
CA SER A 122 7.34 34.67 -3.60
C SER A 122 8.45 33.88 -2.91
N GLN A 123 8.14 33.36 -1.72
CA GLN A 123 9.04 32.51 -0.97
C GLN A 123 8.27 31.30 -0.45
N ARG A 124 9.02 30.21 -0.23
CA ARG A 124 8.51 28.97 0.31
C ARG A 124 9.37 28.53 1.49
N LEU A 125 8.71 28.29 2.62
CA LEU A 125 9.30 27.61 3.77
C LEU A 125 8.64 26.24 3.93
N GLN A 126 9.43 25.25 4.33
CA GLN A 126 8.95 23.92 4.61
C GLN A 126 9.29 23.55 6.06
N LEU A 127 8.25 23.31 6.86
CA LEU A 127 8.39 22.68 8.16
C LEU A 127 8.40 21.17 7.97
N ARG A 128 9.40 20.48 8.53
CA ARG A 128 9.44 19.02 8.59
C ARG A 128 9.59 18.58 10.04
N THR A 129 8.69 17.73 10.53
CA THR A 129 8.71 17.29 11.92
C THR A 129 8.16 15.87 12.11
N THR A 130 8.66 15.17 13.12
CA THR A 130 8.12 13.90 13.59
C THR A 130 7.17 14.07 14.79
N ASP A 131 7.05 15.29 15.34
CA ASP A 131 6.10 15.60 16.42
C ASP A 131 4.73 15.97 15.82
N ILE A 132 3.92 14.92 15.58
CA ILE A 132 2.59 15.06 14.98
C ILE A 132 1.64 15.86 15.88
N ALA A 133 1.73 15.70 17.20
CA ALA A 133 0.86 16.44 18.12
C ALA A 133 1.13 17.94 18.05
N ARG A 134 2.41 18.35 18.01
CA ARG A 134 2.79 19.74 17.84
C ARG A 134 2.41 20.27 16.45
N ALA A 135 2.60 19.48 15.39
CA ALA A 135 2.19 19.85 14.04
C ALA A 135 0.68 20.16 13.96
N ARG A 136 -0.17 19.32 14.54
CA ARG A 136 -1.63 19.55 14.59
C ARG A 136 -1.99 20.84 15.33
N ARG A 137 -1.33 21.12 16.46
CA ARG A 137 -1.54 22.38 17.20
C ARG A 137 -1.14 23.60 16.37
N ALA A 138 -0.09 23.48 15.56
CA ALA A 138 0.34 24.55 14.68
C ALA A 138 -0.69 24.86 13.59
N VAL A 139 -1.25 23.82 12.96
CA VAL A 139 -2.33 23.96 11.96
C VAL A 139 -3.58 24.59 12.58
N ALA A 140 -3.96 24.17 13.79
CA ALA A 140 -5.09 24.77 14.50
C ALA A 140 -4.91 26.28 14.78
N ARG A 141 -3.66 26.76 14.81
CA ARG A 141 -3.29 28.16 15.01
C ARG A 141 -2.84 28.88 13.74
N GLN A 142 -3.02 28.29 12.57
CA GLN A 142 -2.52 28.85 11.30
C GLN A 142 -3.05 30.27 11.01
N PHE A 143 -4.27 30.59 11.46
CA PHE A 143 -4.85 31.93 11.30
C PHE A 143 -4.10 33.01 12.09
N ASP A 144 -3.29 32.65 13.08
CA ASP A 144 -2.44 33.61 13.79
C ASP A 144 -1.36 34.20 12.88
N LEU A 145 -0.90 33.45 11.86
CA LEU A 145 0.03 33.98 10.83
C LEU A 145 -0.64 35.05 9.98
N VAL A 146 -1.89 34.80 9.56
CA VAL A 146 -2.68 35.75 8.77
C VAL A 146 -2.94 37.04 9.57
N ARG A 147 -3.25 36.91 10.87
CA ARG A 147 -3.38 38.07 11.78
C ARG A 147 -2.09 38.87 11.93
N GLN A 148 -0.93 38.26 11.71
CA GLN A 148 0.37 38.93 11.72
C GLN A 148 0.75 39.55 10.37
N GLY A 149 -0.16 39.55 9.39
CA GLY A 149 0.04 40.18 8.07
C GLY A 149 0.70 39.27 7.02
N VAL A 150 0.93 37.99 7.35
CA VAL A 150 1.48 37.00 6.42
C VAL A 150 0.37 36.51 5.49
N VAL A 151 0.53 36.76 4.20
CA VAL A 151 -0.42 36.31 3.17
C VAL A 151 0.02 34.95 2.66
N LEU A 152 -0.66 33.89 3.12
CA LEU A 152 -0.43 32.53 2.64
C LEU A 152 -1.12 32.33 1.28
N GLN A 153 -0.38 31.81 0.32
CA GLN A 153 -0.88 31.45 -1.01
C GLN A 153 -1.49 30.05 -1.02
N GLU A 154 -2.26 29.77 -2.07
CA GLU A 154 -2.75 28.43 -2.39
C GLU A 154 -1.60 27.41 -2.45
N GLY A 155 -1.91 26.15 -2.13
CA GLY A 155 -0.91 25.10 -1.97
C GLY A 155 -0.10 25.19 -0.68
N SER A 156 -0.38 26.16 0.20
CA SER A 156 0.10 26.12 1.59
C SER A 156 -0.73 25.10 2.38
N GLY A 157 -0.09 24.06 2.89
CA GLY A 157 -0.80 22.96 3.53
C GLY A 157 0.13 21.96 4.18
N ILE A 158 -0.44 21.20 5.12
CA ILE A 158 0.26 20.15 5.83
C ILE A 158 -0.05 18.79 5.21
N SER A 159 0.98 17.96 5.11
CA SER A 159 0.89 16.57 4.68
C SER A 159 1.46 15.67 5.76
N TYR A 160 0.71 14.63 6.10
CA TYR A 160 1.05 13.61 7.06
C TYR A 160 1.31 12.30 6.33
N SER A 161 2.43 11.67 6.65
CA SER A 161 2.84 10.39 6.07
C SER A 161 3.19 9.40 7.18
N PHE A 162 3.04 8.11 6.86
CA PHE A 162 3.44 7.01 7.71
C PHE A 162 4.61 6.28 7.06
N THR A 163 5.82 6.52 7.57
CA THR A 163 7.08 6.01 7.01
C THR A 163 7.47 4.64 7.57
N LYS A 164 6.94 4.27 8.73
CA LYS A 164 7.18 3.00 9.45
C LYS A 164 6.35 1.82 8.96
N LEU A 165 5.98 1.79 7.67
CA LEU A 165 5.22 0.68 7.10
C LEU A 165 5.95 -0.66 7.27
N ASN A 166 7.27 -0.67 7.05
CA ASN A 166 8.08 -1.88 7.14
C ASN A 166 8.05 -2.53 8.54
N ASP A 167 7.85 -1.73 9.59
CA ASP A 167 7.83 -2.23 10.97
C ASP A 167 6.58 -3.07 11.27
N ILE A 168 5.44 -2.75 10.63
CA ILE A 168 4.17 -3.44 10.85
C ILE A 168 3.89 -4.52 9.79
N LYS A 169 4.58 -4.48 8.65
CA LYS A 169 4.39 -5.41 7.52
C LYS A 169 4.38 -6.89 7.95
N PRO A 170 5.41 -7.43 8.64
CA PRO A 170 5.44 -8.86 8.94
C PRO A 170 4.26 -9.31 9.81
N ALA A 171 3.90 -8.51 10.82
CA ALA A 171 2.78 -8.80 11.70
C ALA A 171 1.44 -8.77 10.96
N MET A 172 1.24 -7.80 10.06
CA MET A 172 0.01 -7.69 9.27
C MET A 172 -0.12 -8.79 8.23
N VAL A 173 0.97 -9.24 7.60
CA VAL A 173 0.93 -10.39 6.69
C VAL A 173 0.53 -11.66 7.46
N ALA A 174 1.12 -11.88 8.63
CA ALA A 174 0.75 -13.01 9.48
C ALA A 174 -0.72 -12.96 9.92
N GLU A 175 -1.24 -11.77 10.25
CA GLU A 175 -2.64 -11.54 10.59
C GLU A 175 -3.56 -11.87 9.40
N ALA A 176 -3.26 -11.36 8.20
CA ALA A 176 -4.03 -11.67 6.98
C ALA A 176 -3.97 -13.16 6.63
N THR A 177 -2.82 -13.84 6.78
CA THR A 177 -2.72 -15.27 6.51
C THR A 177 -3.52 -16.11 7.52
N ARG A 178 -3.57 -15.69 8.79
CA ARG A 178 -4.40 -16.35 9.81
C ARG A 178 -5.89 -16.14 9.54
N ASP A 179 -6.29 -14.93 9.18
CA ASP A 179 -7.66 -14.60 8.80
C ASP A 179 -8.11 -15.43 7.58
N ALA A 180 -7.25 -15.54 6.55
CA ALA A 180 -7.49 -16.42 5.41
C ALA A 180 -7.71 -17.88 5.85
N ARG A 181 -6.85 -18.41 6.74
CA ARG A 181 -7.00 -19.78 7.24
C ARG A 181 -8.32 -19.98 7.99
N ALA A 182 -8.72 -19.04 8.84
CA ALA A 182 -9.99 -19.11 9.56
C ALA A 182 -11.19 -19.14 8.60
N ALA A 183 -11.13 -18.35 7.52
CA ALA A 183 -12.15 -18.40 6.47
C ALA A 183 -12.17 -19.77 5.75
N ALA A 184 -11.01 -20.34 5.43
CA ALA A 184 -10.92 -21.67 4.81
C ALA A 184 -11.48 -22.77 5.73
N GLU A 185 -11.19 -22.68 7.04
CA GLU A 185 -11.71 -23.61 8.05
C GLU A 185 -13.24 -23.56 8.12
N GLN A 186 -13.83 -22.38 7.99
CA GLN A 186 -15.28 -22.22 7.91
C GLN A 186 -15.86 -22.88 6.65
N PHE A 187 -15.27 -22.64 5.47
CA PHE A 187 -15.71 -23.29 4.23
C PHE A 187 -15.62 -24.82 4.29
N ALA A 188 -14.54 -25.34 4.86
CA ALA A 188 -14.32 -26.76 4.99
C ALA A 188 -15.35 -27.40 5.94
N LYS A 189 -15.63 -26.74 7.07
CA LYS A 189 -16.67 -27.17 8.00
C LYS A 189 -18.06 -27.19 7.36
N ASP A 190 -18.40 -26.18 6.57
CA ASP A 190 -19.70 -26.12 5.88
C ASP A 190 -19.83 -27.16 4.75
N SER A 191 -18.71 -27.79 4.36
CA SER A 191 -18.64 -28.81 3.31
C SER A 191 -18.23 -30.20 3.83
N ASP A 192 -18.25 -30.43 5.14
CA ASP A 192 -17.84 -31.68 5.82
C ASP A 192 -16.46 -32.22 5.38
N THR A 193 -15.49 -31.31 5.19
CA THR A 193 -14.11 -31.60 4.74
C THR A 193 -13.09 -30.96 5.70
N GLY A 194 -11.81 -31.34 5.57
CA GLY A 194 -10.69 -30.73 6.32
C GLY A 194 -9.95 -29.67 5.50
N VAL A 195 -9.21 -28.79 6.18
CA VAL A 195 -8.29 -27.84 5.53
C VAL A 195 -6.86 -28.36 5.60
N GLY A 196 -6.27 -28.61 4.43
CA GLY A 196 -4.89 -29.05 4.28
C GLY A 196 -3.86 -27.93 4.31
N GLY A 197 -2.70 -28.22 3.72
CA GLY A 197 -1.62 -27.26 3.53
C GLY A 197 -1.96 -26.13 2.55
N ILE A 198 -1.11 -25.10 2.52
CA ILE A 198 -1.20 -24.02 1.53
C ILE A 198 -0.77 -24.57 0.16
N LYS A 199 -1.65 -24.48 -0.84
CA LYS A 199 -1.35 -24.77 -2.25
C LYS A 199 -0.64 -23.59 -2.90
N SER A 200 -1.13 -22.38 -2.67
CA SER A 200 -0.57 -21.14 -3.20
C SER A 200 -0.90 -19.97 -2.28
N ALA A 201 -0.07 -18.93 -2.26
CA ALA A 201 -0.37 -17.70 -1.54
C ALA A 201 0.14 -16.49 -2.33
N THR A 202 -0.73 -15.51 -2.49
CA THR A 202 -0.42 -14.24 -3.16
C THR A 202 -0.78 -13.09 -2.24
N GLN A 203 0.23 -12.31 -1.87
CA GLN A 203 0.03 -11.10 -1.07
C GLN A 203 -0.31 -9.92 -1.98
N GLY A 204 -1.39 -9.21 -1.65
CA GLY A 204 -1.71 -7.94 -2.29
C GLY A 204 -0.80 -6.79 -1.84
N TYR A 205 -0.98 -5.64 -2.47
CA TYR A 205 -0.33 -4.41 -2.06
C TYR A 205 -0.85 -3.93 -0.71
N PHE A 206 0.02 -3.31 0.07
CA PHE A 206 -0.39 -2.52 1.22
C PHE A 206 -0.99 -1.20 0.72
N SER A 207 -2.18 -0.83 1.21
CA SER A 207 -2.70 0.53 1.08
C SER A 207 -2.59 1.27 2.41
N VAL A 208 -2.31 2.58 2.33
CA VAL A 208 -2.26 3.49 3.47
C VAL A 208 -3.19 4.66 3.15
N GLU A 209 -4.35 4.68 3.79
CA GLU A 209 -5.44 5.60 3.48
C GLU A 209 -5.79 6.46 4.71
N ALA A 210 -6.62 7.48 4.52
CA ALA A 210 -7.20 8.22 5.65
C ALA A 210 -8.11 7.28 6.47
N ARG A 211 -8.02 7.35 7.81
CA ARG A 211 -8.87 6.52 8.67
C ARG A 211 -10.35 6.94 8.59
N ASP A 212 -10.63 8.24 8.59
CA ASP A 212 -11.94 8.81 8.90
C ASP A 212 -12.66 9.44 7.68
N GLY A 213 -12.66 8.76 6.53
CA GLY A 213 -13.64 9.01 5.47
C GLY A 213 -13.35 10.08 4.42
N GLU A 214 -12.13 10.65 4.37
CA GLU A 214 -11.73 11.44 3.20
C GLU A 214 -11.41 10.50 2.03
N GLN A 215 -12.24 10.59 0.98
CA GLN A 215 -12.22 9.74 -0.20
C GLN A 215 -10.85 9.74 -0.89
N ALA A 216 -10.50 8.64 -1.56
CA ALA A 216 -9.24 8.51 -2.30
C ALA A 216 -9.03 9.70 -3.27
N GLY A 217 -8.04 10.54 -3.00
CA GLY A 217 -7.63 11.64 -3.87
C GLY A 217 -7.31 12.95 -3.13
N TYR A 218 -8.27 13.46 -2.36
CA TYR A 218 -8.17 14.75 -1.66
C TYR A 218 -8.24 14.52 -0.14
N GLY A 219 -7.34 15.13 0.64
CA GLY A 219 -7.38 15.05 2.10
C GLY A 219 -6.68 13.84 2.74
N VAL A 220 -6.34 12.79 1.96
CA VAL A 220 -5.58 11.63 2.49
C VAL A 220 -4.28 12.06 3.16
N ALA A 221 -3.63 13.09 2.63
CA ALA A 221 -2.43 13.68 3.23
C ALA A 221 -2.74 14.53 4.47
N ASP A 222 -3.93 15.09 4.61
CA ASP A 222 -4.24 16.19 5.54
C ASP A 222 -4.62 15.68 6.93
N THR A 223 -4.97 14.39 7.05
CA THR A 223 -5.20 13.74 8.34
C THR A 223 -3.98 13.00 8.89
N PRO A 224 -3.66 13.14 10.18
CA PRO A 224 -2.62 12.34 10.84
C PRO A 224 -3.06 10.90 11.10
N PHE A 225 -4.36 10.57 11.00
CA PHE A 225 -4.86 9.23 11.29
C PHE A 225 -4.99 8.43 10.00
N LYS A 226 -4.21 7.36 9.91
CA LYS A 226 -4.15 6.51 8.73
C LYS A 226 -4.71 5.11 9.03
N LYS A 227 -5.25 4.47 8.00
CA LYS A 227 -5.60 3.06 7.99
C LYS A 227 -4.67 2.34 7.04
N VAL A 228 -3.93 1.36 7.54
CA VAL A 228 -3.11 0.46 6.74
C VAL A 228 -3.90 -0.81 6.48
N ARG A 229 -3.95 -1.24 5.23
CA ARG A 229 -4.69 -2.43 4.81
C ARG A 229 -3.83 -3.31 3.92
N VAL A 230 -3.93 -4.62 4.12
CA VAL A 230 -3.40 -5.62 3.17
C VAL A 230 -4.40 -6.76 3.04
N VAL A 231 -4.53 -7.26 1.81
CA VAL A 231 -5.32 -8.45 1.49
C VAL A 231 -4.38 -9.53 1.00
N THR A 232 -4.46 -10.71 1.58
CA THR A 232 -3.68 -11.87 1.14
C THR A 232 -4.65 -12.93 0.62
N THR A 233 -4.48 -13.32 -0.64
CA THR A 233 -5.23 -14.41 -1.24
C THR A 233 -4.46 -15.70 -1.02
N VAL A 234 -5.08 -16.71 -0.43
CA VAL A 234 -4.45 -18.00 -0.13
C VAL A 234 -5.34 -19.12 -0.67
N ASP A 235 -4.72 -20.06 -1.36
CA ASP A 235 -5.33 -21.31 -1.76
C ASP A 235 -4.93 -22.40 -0.77
N PHE A 236 -5.91 -23.06 -0.16
CA PHE A 236 -5.68 -24.22 0.69
C PHE A 236 -6.16 -25.48 0.01
N TYR A 237 -5.47 -26.59 0.21
CA TYR A 237 -6.02 -27.91 -0.13
C TYR A 237 -7.20 -28.26 0.78
N LEU A 238 -8.12 -29.09 0.27
CA LEU A 238 -9.22 -29.66 1.04
C LEU A 238 -9.07 -31.19 1.13
N ASP A 239 -9.34 -31.75 2.31
CA ASP A 239 -9.17 -33.18 2.63
C ASP A 239 -10.45 -33.99 2.36
#